data_AF-V4TS94-F1
#
_entry.id   AF-V4TS94-F1
#
_cell.length_a   1.000
_cell.length_b   1.000
_cell.length_c   1.000
_cell.angle_alpha   90.00
_cell.angle_beta   90.00
_cell.angle_gamma   90.00
#
_symmetry.space_group_name_H-M   'P 1'
#
loop_
_entity.id
_entity.type
_entity.pdbx_description
1 polymer ?
#
loop_
_entity_poly.entity_id
_entity_poly.type
_entity_poly.pdbx_seq_one_letter_code
_entity_poly.pdbx_strand_id
1 'polypeptide(L)'
;MGMELPKDHAESHEMEDVNISDLELVYHVREALTSVQSGDNDNYNQLVAVMHLSGRLDPDNRALLETSLKALSGAVSYIDISHHESLLVSIFGMSMWNYDPDIMDALKGLIISLAASSGKYVDSCLTMLVGNFTPPSYFLDKLKEPHGLERKHQVLSRVHAALKSIFDLVPLAPMRLLPIVVQRMPTVHNKHERVSQI
;
A
#
# COMPACT_ATOMS: atom_id res chain seq x y z
N MET A 1 -68.84 -11.02 -3.55
CA MET A 1 -67.72 -11.10 -2.58
C MET A 1 -66.48 -11.56 -3.32
N GLY A 2 -65.53 -10.67 -3.51
CA GLY A 2 -64.22 -10.98 -4.11
C GLY A 2 -63.31 -9.80 -3.80
N MET A 3 -62.40 -10.00 -2.85
CA MET A 3 -61.55 -8.96 -2.27
C MET A 3 -60.57 -8.38 -3.30
N GLU A 4 -60.46 -7.06 -3.32
CA GLU A 4 -59.35 -6.34 -3.92
C GLU A 4 -58.11 -6.52 -3.02
N LEU A 5 -57.02 -6.99 -3.59
CA LEU A 5 -55.72 -7.07 -2.91
C LEU A 5 -55.03 -5.71 -2.99
N PRO A 6 -54.47 -5.19 -1.89
CA PRO A 6 -53.69 -3.95 -1.92
C PRO A 6 -52.41 -4.17 -2.74
N LYS A 7 -52.10 -3.23 -3.64
CA LYS A 7 -50.77 -3.12 -4.23
C LYS A 7 -49.84 -2.64 -3.12
N ASP A 8 -49.07 -3.56 -2.55
CA ASP A 8 -47.90 -3.21 -1.76
C ASP A 8 -46.96 -2.39 -2.65
N HIS A 9 -46.74 -1.14 -2.24
CA HIS A 9 -45.63 -0.33 -2.71
C HIS A 9 -44.36 -0.98 -2.20
N ALA A 10 -43.77 -1.86 -3.02
CA ALA A 10 -42.38 -2.22 -2.88
C ALA A 10 -41.56 -0.97 -3.22
N GLU A 11 -41.26 -0.16 -2.21
CA GLU A 11 -40.17 0.81 -2.25
C GLU A 11 -38.89 0.00 -2.44
N SER A 12 -38.49 -0.15 -3.71
CA SER A 12 -37.13 -0.47 -4.05
C SER A 12 -36.27 0.67 -3.51
N HIS A 13 -35.65 0.45 -2.35
CA HIS A 13 -34.46 1.18 -1.95
C HIS A 13 -33.42 0.92 -3.03
N GLU A 14 -33.42 1.79 -4.05
CA GLU A 14 -32.29 1.96 -4.94
C GLU A 14 -31.14 2.39 -4.04
N MET A 15 -30.24 1.44 -3.74
CA MET A 15 -28.93 1.80 -3.21
C MET A 15 -28.29 2.66 -4.29
N GLU A 16 -28.26 3.97 -4.07
CA GLU A 16 -27.51 4.89 -4.91
C GLU A 16 -26.08 4.35 -4.97
N ASP A 17 -25.72 3.84 -6.14
CA ASP A 17 -24.35 3.50 -6.48
C ASP A 17 -23.62 4.84 -6.60
N VAL A 18 -23.20 5.38 -5.44
CA VAL A 18 -22.45 6.62 -5.35
C VAL A 18 -21.08 6.32 -5.95
N ASN A 19 -20.99 6.49 -7.26
CA ASN A 19 -19.74 6.42 -8.00
C ASN A 19 -18.92 7.67 -7.67
N ILE A 20 -18.31 7.67 -6.49
CA ILE A 20 -17.41 8.72 -6.00
C ILE A 20 -16.27 8.84 -7.01
N SER A 21 -16.07 10.05 -7.55
CA SER A 21 -15.01 10.29 -8.53
C SER A 21 -13.62 10.14 -7.90
N ASP A 22 -12.62 9.72 -8.67
CA ASP A 22 -11.21 9.70 -8.24
C ASP A 22 -10.74 11.03 -7.62
N LEU A 23 -11.27 12.16 -8.11
CA LEU A 23 -10.96 13.49 -7.56
C LEU A 23 -11.56 13.71 -6.17
N GLU A 24 -12.77 13.20 -5.95
CA GLU A 24 -13.50 13.31 -4.69
C GLU A 24 -12.84 12.44 -3.61
N LEU A 25 -12.36 11.24 -3.98
CA LEU A 25 -11.54 10.40 -3.09
C LEU A 25 -10.25 11.09 -2.65
N VAL A 26 -9.54 11.76 -3.58
CA VAL A 26 -8.33 12.53 -3.22
C VAL A 26 -8.68 13.70 -2.28
N TYR A 27 -9.81 14.36 -2.50
CA TYR A 27 -10.29 15.44 -1.64
C TYR A 27 -10.58 14.93 -0.22
N HIS A 28 -11.27 13.80 -0.07
CA HIS A 28 -11.54 13.19 1.23
C HIS A 28 -10.26 12.79 1.98
N VAL A 29 -9.29 12.18 1.28
CA VAL A 29 -7.98 11.85 1.89
C VAL A 29 -7.25 13.12 2.32
N ARG A 30 -7.28 14.17 1.49
CA ARG A 30 -6.69 15.46 1.84
C ARG A 30 -7.32 16.04 3.11
N GLU A 31 -8.65 16.07 3.19
CA GLU A 31 -9.35 16.55 4.37
C GLU A 31 -8.94 15.76 5.62
N ALA A 32 -8.94 14.43 5.53
CA ALA A 32 -8.51 13.56 6.63
C ALA A 32 -7.07 13.87 7.10
N LEU A 33 -6.13 14.12 6.17
CA LEU A 33 -4.76 14.51 6.51
C LEU A 33 -4.68 15.91 7.14
N THR A 34 -5.50 16.87 6.70
CA THR A 34 -5.47 18.23 7.25
C THR A 34 -6.15 18.34 8.62
N SER A 35 -7.21 17.55 8.86
CA SER A 35 -7.99 17.58 10.11
C SER A 35 -7.18 17.16 11.34
N VAL A 36 -6.10 16.40 11.15
CA VAL A 36 -5.16 16.01 12.23
C VAL A 36 -4.63 17.24 12.98
N GLN A 37 -4.40 18.36 12.27
CA GLN A 37 -3.91 19.60 12.87
C GLN A 37 -4.96 20.29 13.76
N SER A 38 -6.23 20.07 13.48
CA SER A 38 -7.36 20.52 14.32
C SER A 38 -7.71 19.55 15.45
N GLY A 39 -7.03 18.40 15.54
CA GLY A 39 -7.25 17.37 16.55
C GLY A 39 -8.36 16.37 16.23
N ASP A 40 -9.01 16.50 15.08
CA ASP A 40 -9.95 15.51 14.56
C ASP A 40 -9.17 14.44 13.77
N ASN A 41 -9.06 13.27 14.37
CA ASN A 41 -8.26 12.16 13.86
C ASN A 41 -9.13 11.00 13.37
N ASP A 42 -10.46 11.08 13.36
CA ASP A 42 -11.30 9.90 13.12
C ASP A 42 -11.12 9.36 11.70
N ASN A 43 -11.25 10.22 10.70
CA ASN A 43 -11.02 9.85 9.30
C ASN A 43 -9.56 9.46 9.03
N TYR A 44 -8.61 10.12 9.69
CA TYR A 44 -7.20 9.76 9.61
C TYR A 44 -6.94 8.36 10.18
N ASN A 45 -7.50 8.05 11.35
CA ASN A 45 -7.36 6.75 12.01
C ASN A 45 -8.01 5.64 11.18
N GLN A 46 -9.14 5.92 10.54
CA GLN A 46 -9.75 5.01 9.58
C GLN A 46 -8.81 4.73 8.39
N LEU A 47 -8.20 5.77 7.83
CA LEU A 47 -7.23 5.62 6.74
C LEU A 47 -6.01 4.78 7.17
N VAL A 48 -5.50 4.98 8.38
CA VAL A 48 -4.43 4.16 8.97
C VAL A 48 -4.89 2.70 9.12
N ALA A 49 -6.11 2.46 9.60
CA ALA A 49 -6.67 1.12 9.74
C ALA A 49 -6.78 0.40 8.38
N VAL A 50 -7.16 1.11 7.31
CA VAL A 50 -7.17 0.55 5.95
C VAL A 50 -5.78 0.11 5.52
N MET A 51 -4.70 0.86 5.83
CA MET A 51 -3.33 0.47 5.48
C MET A 51 -2.84 -0.80 6.21
N HIS A 52 -3.49 -1.19 7.31
CA HIS A 52 -3.20 -2.45 8.01
C HIS A 52 -3.91 -3.67 7.42
N LEU A 53 -4.83 -3.49 6.46
CA LEU A 53 -5.44 -4.60 5.74
C LEU A 53 -4.35 -5.42 5.03
N SER A 54 -4.32 -6.72 5.28
CA SER A 54 -3.33 -7.63 4.71
C SER A 54 -3.85 -9.06 4.58
N GLY A 55 -3.21 -9.84 3.71
CA GLY A 55 -3.56 -11.24 3.50
C GLY A 55 -4.74 -11.42 2.55
N ARG A 56 -5.62 -12.39 2.85
CA ARG A 56 -6.77 -12.72 2.01
C ARG A 56 -7.92 -11.76 2.31
N LEU A 57 -7.98 -10.69 1.53
CA LEU A 57 -9.02 -9.67 1.59
C LEU A 57 -10.24 -10.09 0.75
N ASP A 58 -11.43 -9.76 1.22
CA ASP A 58 -12.67 -9.81 0.41
C ASP A 58 -12.68 -8.69 -0.65
N PRO A 59 -13.55 -8.76 -1.68
CA PRO A 59 -13.58 -7.79 -2.77
C PRO A 59 -13.71 -6.33 -2.33
N ASP A 60 -14.51 -6.07 -1.30
CA ASP A 60 -14.80 -4.70 -0.84
C ASP A 60 -13.58 -4.11 -0.14
N ASN A 61 -12.95 -4.89 0.75
CA ASN A 61 -11.70 -4.48 1.41
C ASN A 61 -10.53 -4.35 0.43
N ARG A 62 -10.50 -5.15 -0.65
CA ARG A 62 -9.50 -5.01 -1.73
C ARG A 62 -9.68 -3.68 -2.45
N ALA A 63 -10.92 -3.38 -2.86
CA ALA A 63 -11.25 -2.14 -3.54
C ALA A 63 -10.95 -0.93 -2.66
N LEU A 64 -11.35 -0.96 -1.38
CA LEU A 64 -11.09 0.11 -0.42
C LEU A 64 -9.60 0.38 -0.23
N LEU A 65 -8.79 -0.67 -0.06
CA LEU A 65 -7.34 -0.51 0.07
C LEU A 65 -6.72 0.07 -1.21
N GLU A 66 -7.10 -0.45 -2.38
CA GLU A 66 -6.58 0.01 -3.67
C GLU A 66 -6.92 1.49 -3.92
N THR A 67 -8.18 1.88 -3.73
CA THR A 67 -8.63 3.27 -3.93
C THR A 67 -8.00 4.20 -2.92
N SER A 68 -7.86 3.78 -1.66
CA SER A 68 -7.19 4.58 -0.61
C SER A 68 -5.72 4.82 -0.94
N LEU A 69 -4.99 3.81 -1.43
CA LEU A 69 -3.59 3.96 -1.87
C LEU A 69 -3.46 4.92 -3.07
N LYS A 70 -4.37 4.81 -4.04
CA LYS A 70 -4.42 5.71 -5.22
C LYS A 70 -4.75 7.15 -4.80
N ALA A 71 -5.74 7.35 -3.94
CA ALA A 71 -6.11 8.65 -3.41
C ALA A 71 -4.97 9.28 -2.60
N LEU A 72 -4.30 8.49 -1.75
CA LEU A 72 -3.09 8.91 -1.03
C LEU A 72 -1.98 9.36 -1.97
N SER A 73 -1.80 8.66 -3.10
CA SER A 73 -0.80 9.02 -4.12
C SER A 73 -1.03 10.43 -4.68
N GLY A 74 -2.30 10.85 -4.78
CA GLY A 74 -2.70 12.20 -5.19
C GLY A 74 -2.63 13.26 -4.08
N ALA A 75 -2.52 12.83 -2.81
CA ALA A 75 -2.53 13.70 -1.64
C ALA A 75 -1.18 13.73 -0.88
N VAL A 76 -0.10 13.17 -1.44
CA VAL A 76 1.21 13.06 -0.77
C VAL A 76 1.80 14.40 -0.31
N SER A 77 1.44 15.52 -0.94
CA SER A 77 1.88 16.86 -0.55
C SER A 77 1.31 17.32 0.80
N TYR A 78 0.25 16.68 1.28
CA TYR A 78 -0.37 16.95 2.58
C TYR A 78 0.17 16.02 3.68
N ILE A 79 1.05 15.07 3.34
CA ILE A 79 1.63 14.17 4.32
C ILE A 79 2.83 14.86 5.00
N ASP A 80 2.78 14.99 6.33
CA ASP A 80 3.89 15.47 7.16
C ASP A 80 4.36 14.39 8.13
N ILE A 81 5.68 14.22 8.26
CA ILE A 81 6.30 13.21 9.14
C ILE A 81 5.85 13.36 10.60
N SER A 82 5.72 14.59 11.08
CA SER A 82 5.46 14.86 12.50
C SER A 82 4.01 14.57 12.88
N HIS A 83 3.09 14.73 11.93
CA HIS A 83 1.66 14.58 12.16
C HIS A 83 1.13 13.21 11.70
N HIS A 84 1.79 12.58 10.72
CA HIS A 84 1.28 11.37 10.07
C HIS A 84 2.19 10.14 10.24
N GLU A 85 2.94 10.07 11.34
CA GLU A 85 3.85 8.97 11.63
C GLU A 85 3.17 7.59 11.52
N SER A 86 2.01 7.39 12.15
CA SER A 86 1.29 6.11 12.15
C SER A 86 0.94 5.65 10.73
N LEU A 87 0.50 6.57 9.88
CA LEU A 87 0.20 6.31 8.47
C LEU A 87 1.46 5.90 7.71
N LEU A 88 2.55 6.65 7.89
CA LEU A 88 3.83 6.36 7.23
C LEU A 88 4.40 5.00 7.66
N VAL A 89 4.36 4.69 8.96
CA VAL A 89 4.78 3.39 9.50
C VAL A 89 3.96 2.26 8.89
N SER A 90 2.65 2.46 8.76
CA SER A 90 1.75 1.47 8.16
C SER A 90 2.08 1.23 6.69
N ILE A 91 2.20 2.31 5.89
CA ILE A 91 2.55 2.24 4.46
C ILE A 91 3.91 1.57 4.25
N PHE A 92 4.95 1.98 5.00
CA PHE A 92 6.30 1.43 4.83
C PHE A 92 6.45 0.01 5.40
N GLY A 93 5.52 -0.43 6.26
CA GLY A 93 5.43 -1.80 6.75
C GLY A 93 4.76 -2.77 5.78
N MET A 94 4.06 -2.28 4.75
CA MET A 94 3.41 -3.12 3.74
C MET A 94 4.43 -3.92 2.93
N SER A 95 4.08 -5.18 2.62
CA SER A 95 4.87 -6.05 1.75
C SER A 95 4.10 -6.42 0.49
N MET A 96 4.67 -6.14 -0.68
CA MET A 96 4.08 -6.47 -1.97
C MET A 96 3.79 -7.97 -2.11
N TRP A 97 4.50 -8.83 -1.38
CA TRP A 97 4.27 -10.26 -1.34
C TRP A 97 2.86 -10.66 -0.84
N ASN A 98 2.20 -9.80 -0.06
CA ASN A 98 0.90 -10.07 0.55
C ASN A 98 -0.32 -9.69 -0.32
N TYR A 99 -0.13 -9.00 -1.45
CA TYR A 99 -1.23 -8.29 -2.14
C TYR A 99 -1.42 -8.70 -3.59
N ASP A 100 -2.61 -8.51 -4.15
CA ASP A 100 -2.84 -8.75 -5.58
C ASP A 100 -2.16 -7.70 -6.46
N PRO A 101 -1.95 -7.98 -7.77
CA PRO A 101 -1.27 -7.07 -8.69
C PRO A 101 -1.78 -5.63 -8.66
N ASP A 102 -3.09 -5.41 -8.58
CA ASP A 102 -3.71 -4.07 -8.60
C ASP A 102 -3.31 -3.25 -7.36
N ILE A 103 -3.36 -3.87 -6.18
CA ILE A 103 -2.91 -3.25 -4.92
C ILE A 103 -1.40 -3.04 -4.94
N MET A 104 -0.61 -3.97 -5.49
CA MET A 104 0.83 -3.77 -5.64
C MET A 104 1.14 -2.56 -6.54
N ASP A 105 0.38 -2.36 -7.62
CA ASP A 105 0.56 -1.25 -8.53
C ASP A 105 0.11 0.09 -7.93
N ALA A 106 -0.95 0.09 -7.12
CA ALA A 106 -1.37 1.24 -6.32
C ALA A 106 -0.31 1.62 -5.27
N LEU A 107 0.20 0.63 -4.52
CA LEU A 107 1.27 0.83 -3.53
C LEU A 107 2.55 1.32 -4.21
N LYS A 108 2.92 0.75 -5.35
CA LYS A 108 4.04 1.21 -6.18
C LYS A 108 3.89 2.70 -6.53
N GLY A 109 2.70 3.10 -6.99
CA GLY A 109 2.38 4.49 -7.30
C GLY A 109 2.58 5.41 -6.11
N LEU A 110 2.05 5.03 -4.95
CA LEU A 110 2.18 5.80 -3.70
C LEU A 110 3.64 6.00 -3.29
N ILE A 111 4.45 4.95 -3.33
CA ILE A 111 5.87 5.02 -2.95
C ILE A 111 6.67 5.93 -3.90
N ILE A 112 6.38 5.88 -5.21
CA ILE A 112 7.00 6.78 -6.18
C ILE A 112 6.59 8.23 -5.89
N SER A 113 5.30 8.50 -5.70
CA SER A 113 4.78 9.84 -5.39
C SER A 113 5.36 10.41 -4.09
N LEU A 114 5.46 9.59 -3.03
CA LEU A 114 6.08 10.00 -1.77
C LEU A 114 7.54 10.40 -1.96
N ALA A 115 8.34 9.55 -2.62
CA ALA A 115 9.75 9.83 -2.88
C ALA A 115 9.96 11.09 -3.73
N ALA A 116 9.10 11.31 -4.73
CA ALA A 116 9.16 12.48 -5.61
C ALA A 116 8.67 13.77 -4.93
N SER A 117 7.74 13.67 -3.98
CA SER A 117 7.15 14.84 -3.29
C SER A 117 8.13 15.52 -2.32
N SER A 118 8.96 14.75 -1.63
CA SER A 118 9.90 15.28 -0.65
C SER A 118 11.10 14.36 -0.42
N GLY A 119 12.30 14.94 -0.43
CA GLY A 119 13.54 14.23 -0.14
C GLY A 119 13.59 13.54 1.23
N LYS A 120 12.70 13.93 2.16
CA LYS A 120 12.59 13.34 3.50
C LYS A 120 12.11 11.87 3.47
N TYR A 121 11.29 11.51 2.48
CA TYR A 121 10.70 10.17 2.38
C TYR A 121 11.55 9.17 1.60
N VAL A 122 12.56 9.65 0.87
CA VAL A 122 13.33 8.83 -0.09
C VAL A 122 13.98 7.62 0.59
N ASP A 123 14.63 7.77 1.75
CA ASP A 123 15.27 6.62 2.42
C ASP A 123 14.26 5.56 2.85
N SER A 124 13.11 5.98 3.39
CA SER A 124 12.05 5.05 3.80
C SER A 124 11.44 4.33 2.60
N CYS A 125 11.23 5.05 1.49
CA CYS A 125 10.75 4.48 0.23
C CYS A 125 11.74 3.45 -0.32
N LEU A 126 13.03 3.81 -0.41
CA LEU A 126 14.08 2.90 -0.88
C LEU A 126 14.22 1.68 0.05
N THR A 127 14.15 1.89 1.37
CA THR A 127 14.25 0.81 2.36
C THR A 127 13.09 -0.18 2.24
N MET A 128 11.86 0.31 2.07
CA MET A 128 10.67 -0.52 1.87
C MET A 128 10.79 -1.33 0.56
N LEU A 129 11.19 -0.69 -0.54
CA LEU A 129 11.38 -1.36 -1.83
C LEU A 129 12.48 -2.44 -1.75
N VAL A 130 13.62 -2.12 -1.14
CA VAL A 130 14.72 -3.08 -0.96
C VAL A 130 14.29 -4.27 -0.09
N GLY A 131 13.47 -4.04 0.93
CA GLY A 131 12.90 -5.10 1.77
C GLY A 131 12.09 -6.13 0.97
N ASN A 132 11.45 -5.72 -0.13
CA ASN A 132 10.66 -6.61 -0.98
C ASN A 132 11.50 -7.48 -1.94
N PHE A 133 12.82 -7.27 -2.06
CA PHE A 133 13.68 -8.20 -2.81
C PHE A 133 13.81 -9.58 -2.14
N THR A 134 13.59 -9.64 -0.83
CA THR A 134 13.64 -10.89 -0.08
C THR A 134 12.21 -11.37 0.20
N PRO A 135 11.82 -12.57 -0.28
CA PRO A 135 10.51 -13.12 0.03
C PRO A 135 10.38 -13.41 1.54
N PRO A 136 9.17 -13.24 2.12
CA PRO A 136 8.88 -13.68 3.48
C PRO A 136 9.15 -15.17 3.69
N SER A 137 9.50 -15.56 4.92
CA SER A 137 9.86 -16.95 5.27
C SER A 137 8.79 -17.97 4.87
N TYR A 138 7.50 -17.64 5.10
CA TYR A 138 6.37 -18.48 4.72
C TYR A 138 6.25 -18.73 3.21
N PHE A 139 6.90 -17.91 2.38
CA PHE A 139 6.83 -18.00 0.92
C PHE A 139 7.98 -18.83 0.32
N LEU A 140 9.00 -19.17 1.11
CA LEU A 140 10.21 -19.84 0.61
C LEU A 140 9.91 -21.21 -0.02
N ASP A 141 8.98 -21.98 0.54
CA ASP A 141 8.60 -23.27 -0.03
C ASP A 141 7.84 -23.14 -1.35
N LYS A 142 7.04 -22.07 -1.51
CA LYS A 142 6.28 -21.80 -2.73
C LYS A 142 7.18 -21.46 -3.91
N LEU A 143 8.42 -21.00 -3.68
CA LEU A 143 9.38 -20.68 -4.74
C LEU A 143 9.84 -21.89 -5.55
N LYS A 144 9.56 -23.12 -5.09
CA LYS A 144 9.82 -24.36 -5.83
C LYS A 144 8.76 -24.62 -6.90
N GLU A 145 7.60 -24.00 -6.77
CA GLU A 145 6.46 -24.18 -7.68
C GLU A 145 6.42 -23.09 -8.77
N PRO A 146 5.93 -23.40 -9.98
CA PRO A 146 5.81 -22.41 -11.06
C PRO A 146 5.02 -21.17 -10.65
N HIS A 147 3.95 -21.35 -9.87
CA HIS A 147 3.13 -20.24 -9.38
C HIS A 147 3.89 -19.32 -8.42
N GLY A 148 4.74 -19.87 -7.54
CA GLY A 148 5.55 -19.04 -6.65
C GLY A 148 6.67 -18.31 -7.39
N LEU A 149 7.22 -18.91 -8.46
CA LEU A 149 8.18 -18.24 -9.32
C LEU A 149 7.56 -17.08 -10.11
N GLU A 150 6.35 -17.27 -10.64
CA GLU A 150 5.58 -16.22 -11.30
C GLU A 150 5.30 -15.06 -10.34
N ARG A 151 4.85 -15.37 -9.13
CA ARG A 151 4.64 -14.36 -8.08
C ARG A 151 5.92 -13.60 -7.74
N LYS A 152 7.06 -14.29 -7.64
CA LYS A 152 8.36 -13.64 -7.45
C LYS A 152 8.66 -12.68 -8.60
N HIS A 153 8.44 -13.09 -9.85
CA HIS A 153 8.65 -12.20 -11.00
C HIS A 153 7.77 -10.95 -10.91
N GLN A 154 6.49 -11.11 -10.55
CA GLN A 154 5.54 -10.00 -10.40
C GLN A 154 5.96 -8.97 -9.34
N VAL A 155 6.46 -9.43 -8.19
CA VAL A 155 6.96 -8.52 -7.14
C VAL A 155 8.25 -7.85 -7.59
N LEU A 156 9.23 -8.62 -8.06
CA LEU A 156 10.55 -8.08 -8.39
C LEU A 156 10.49 -7.08 -9.56
N SER A 157 9.70 -7.36 -10.60
CA SER A 157 9.49 -6.44 -11.72
C SER A 157 8.92 -5.09 -11.27
N ARG A 158 7.95 -5.09 -10.34
CA ARG A 158 7.37 -3.86 -9.77
C ARG A 158 8.35 -3.10 -8.90
N VAL A 159 9.11 -3.80 -8.05
CA VAL A 159 10.16 -3.19 -7.23
C VAL A 159 11.23 -2.53 -8.11
N HIS A 160 11.70 -3.23 -9.15
CA HIS A 160 12.66 -2.67 -10.11
C HIS A 160 12.11 -1.48 -10.87
N ALA A 161 10.86 -1.55 -11.34
CA ALA A 161 10.21 -0.44 -12.01
C ALA A 161 10.09 0.79 -11.08
N ALA A 162 9.72 0.59 -9.81
CA ALA A 162 9.61 1.66 -8.83
C ALA A 162 10.96 2.35 -8.59
N LEU A 163 12.02 1.56 -8.36
CA LEU A 163 13.37 2.10 -8.17
C LEU A 163 13.83 2.91 -9.37
N LYS A 164 13.58 2.40 -10.59
CA LYS A 164 13.89 3.12 -11.83
C LYS A 164 13.14 4.46 -11.88
N SER A 165 11.82 4.45 -11.67
CA SER A 165 11.02 5.68 -11.67
C SER A 165 11.48 6.69 -10.61
N ILE A 166 11.85 6.22 -9.41
CA ILE A 166 12.40 7.09 -8.37
C ILE A 166 13.74 7.68 -8.80
N PHE A 167 14.60 6.94 -9.48
CA PHE A 167 15.90 7.44 -9.94
C PHE A 167 15.76 8.47 -11.06
N ASP A 168 14.76 8.29 -11.93
CA ASP A 168 14.42 9.26 -12.98
C ASP A 168 13.87 10.58 -12.38
N LEU A 169 13.14 10.50 -11.25
CA LEU A 169 12.51 11.66 -10.59
C LEU A 169 13.39 12.32 -9.51
N VAL A 170 14.26 11.55 -8.86
CA VAL A 170 15.07 11.98 -7.70
C VAL A 170 16.55 11.64 -7.95
N PRO A 171 17.33 12.56 -8.56
CA PRO A 171 18.70 12.29 -9.00
C PRO A 171 19.68 11.84 -7.90
N LEU A 172 19.39 12.17 -6.64
CA LEU A 172 20.22 11.79 -5.48
C LEU A 172 19.87 10.41 -4.91
N ALA A 173 18.75 9.81 -5.31
CA ALA A 173 18.29 8.52 -4.78
C ALA A 173 19.29 7.36 -5.01
N PRO A 174 20.00 7.24 -6.16
CA PRO A 174 20.99 6.18 -6.35
C PRO A 174 22.11 6.18 -5.30
N MET A 175 22.59 7.36 -4.88
CA MET A 175 23.64 7.46 -3.85
C MET A 175 23.15 7.00 -2.48
N ARG A 176 21.85 7.15 -2.20
CA ARG A 176 21.20 6.73 -0.95
C ARG A 176 20.90 5.23 -0.92
N LEU A 177 20.76 4.59 -2.08
CA LEU A 177 20.43 3.17 -2.16
C LEU A 177 21.57 2.26 -1.66
N LEU A 178 22.84 2.60 -1.97
CA LEU A 178 23.99 1.75 -1.65
C LEU A 178 24.07 1.35 -0.16
N PRO A 179 24.07 2.29 0.81
CA PRO A 179 24.10 1.92 2.23
C PRO A 179 22.89 1.09 2.66
N ILE A 180 21.70 1.36 2.10
CA ILE A 180 20.46 0.63 2.41
C ILE A 180 20.58 -0.84 1.96
N VAL A 181 21.08 -1.09 0.75
CA VAL A 181 21.25 -2.45 0.22
C VAL A 181 22.26 -3.23 1.06
N VAL A 182 23.38 -2.60 1.44
CA VAL A 182 24.40 -3.26 2.28
C VAL A 182 23.82 -3.65 3.64
N GLN A 183 23.01 -2.78 4.26
CA GLN A 183 22.36 -3.08 5.54
C GLN A 183 21.29 -4.17 5.43
N ARG A 184 20.58 -4.24 4.31
CA ARG A 184 19.45 -5.17 4.09
C ARG A 184 19.86 -6.48 3.43
N MET A 185 21.09 -6.60 2.93
CA MET A 185 21.59 -7.87 2.40
C MET A 185 21.57 -8.94 3.49
N PRO A 186 21.03 -10.14 3.22
CA PRO A 186 21.13 -11.26 4.14
C PRO A 186 22.60 -11.61 4.38
N THR A 187 23.17 -11.16 5.49
CA THR A 187 24.54 -11.52 5.87
C THR A 187 24.60 -13.01 6.19
N VAL A 188 25.70 -13.65 5.80
CA VAL A 188 25.91 -15.11 5.86
C VAL A 188 25.71 -15.70 7.27
N HIS A 189 25.82 -14.87 8.33
CA HIS A 189 25.53 -15.26 9.72
C HIS A 189 24.07 -15.66 9.97
N ASN A 190 23.10 -15.12 9.21
CA ASN A 190 21.69 -15.50 9.34
C ASN A 190 21.36 -16.88 8.73
N LYS A 191 22.31 -17.53 8.03
CA LYS A 191 22.15 -18.92 7.60
C LYS A 191 22.40 -19.91 8.73
N HIS A 192 23.23 -19.57 9.72
CA HIS A 192 23.60 -20.52 10.76
C HIS A 192 22.52 -20.64 11.86
N GLU A 193 21.81 -19.55 12.18
CA GLU A 193 20.69 -19.58 13.14
C GLU A 193 19.45 -20.29 12.59
N ARG A 194 19.27 -20.33 11.26
CA ARG A 194 18.15 -21.05 10.61
C ARG A 194 18.36 -22.55 10.48
N VAL A 195 19.58 -23.05 10.70
CA VAL A 195 19.90 -24.49 10.63
C VAL A 195 19.91 -25.13 12.03
N SER A 196 20.00 -24.32 13.10
CA SER A 196 20.03 -24.79 14.49
C SER A 196 18.65 -24.95 15.15
N GLN A 197 17.55 -24.85 14.41
CA GLN A 197 16.18 -25.11 14.90
C GLN A 197 15.44 -26.20 14.11
N ILE A 198 16.19 -27.17 13.57
CA ILE A 198 15.61 -28.42 13.05
C ILE A 198 16.05 -29.57 13.95
#